data_AF-A0A7U9DPB3-F1
#
_entry.id   AF-A0A7U9DPB3-F1
#
_cell.length_a   1.000
_cell.length_b   1.000
_cell.length_c   1.000
_cell.angle_alpha   90.00
_cell.angle_beta   90.00
_cell.angle_gamma   90.00
#
_symmetry.space_group_name_H-M   'P 1'
#
loop_
_entity.id
_entity.type
_entity.pdbx_description
1 polymer ?
#
loop_
_entity_poly.entity_id
_entity_poly.type
_entity_poly.pdbx_seq_one_letter_code
_entity_poly.pdbx_strand_id
1 'polypeptide(L)'
;MDPRARAADLRIRELVRAANRERGGPRPDVSAATALARRAAELDRLTAASFRPAADQAERMLRQPAPEAGRAAAVRRAETAWEEAYWASLPAWEHQVVTDARPPLYACFNRADLLISDVSSVISDFLASGKPYAVANTSALAEDVFRKSFPTVAAATVLEPDASGVPALLAAVRRPERDELAQERAALALRLLGPAEPPSRERFAGAVRDLCAAAGEHRTRRAERLAADLVADPSADLAVPGPRLETGAPPLASGGVERAGRPVD
;
A
#
# COMPACT_ATOMS: atom_id res chain seq x y z
N MET A 1 -17.26 8.88 6.86
CA MET A 1 -17.01 7.77 7.80
C MET A 1 -18.28 7.47 8.56
N ASP A 2 -18.71 6.21 8.60
CA ASP A 2 -19.87 5.78 9.38
C ASP A 2 -19.66 6.11 10.88
N PRO A 3 -20.57 6.84 11.54
CA PRO A 3 -20.50 7.10 12.98
C PRO A 3 -20.33 5.83 13.84
N ARG A 4 -20.91 4.71 13.42
CA ARG A 4 -20.80 3.42 14.12
C ARG A 4 -19.38 2.88 14.09
N ALA A 5 -18.71 2.97 12.95
CA ALA A 5 -17.30 2.56 12.80
C ALA A 5 -16.39 3.40 13.70
N ARG A 6 -16.63 4.72 13.78
CA ARG A 6 -15.89 5.60 14.70
C ARG A 6 -16.12 5.22 16.16
N ALA A 7 -17.37 4.93 16.55
CA ALA A 7 -17.69 4.51 17.92
C ALA A 7 -17.00 3.19 18.28
N ALA A 8 -16.96 2.23 17.35
CA ALA A 8 -16.27 0.95 17.53
C ALA A 8 -14.76 1.15 17.69
N ASP A 9 -14.11 1.96 16.85
CA ASP A 9 -12.68 2.31 16.97
C ASP A 9 -12.36 2.92 18.35
N LEU A 10 -13.15 3.91 18.79
CA LEU A 10 -12.97 4.53 20.11
C LEU A 10 -13.10 3.50 21.25
N ARG A 11 -14.07 2.58 21.14
CA ARG A 11 -14.24 1.50 22.12
C ARG A 11 -13.03 0.56 22.14
N ILE A 12 -12.52 0.15 20.99
CA ILE A 12 -11.34 -0.72 20.90
C ILE A 12 -10.12 -0.03 21.51
N ARG A 13 -9.89 1.25 21.21
CA ARG A 13 -8.79 2.02 21.80
C ARG A 13 -8.89 2.10 23.32
N GLU A 14 -10.10 2.25 23.87
CA GLU A 14 -10.27 2.24 25.31
C GLU A 14 -10.03 0.86 25.93
N LEU A 15 -10.44 -0.23 25.28
CA LEU A 15 -10.11 -1.58 25.72
C LEU A 15 -8.59 -1.80 25.77
N VAL A 16 -7.86 -1.33 24.75
CA VAL A 16 -6.38 -1.38 24.73
C VAL A 16 -5.79 -0.59 25.90
N ARG A 17 -6.28 0.62 26.16
CA ARG A 17 -5.83 1.44 27.30
C ARG A 17 -6.15 0.78 28.64
N ALA A 18 -7.33 0.17 28.78
CA ALA A 18 -7.72 -0.57 29.97
C ALA A 18 -6.76 -1.73 30.24
N ALA A 19 -6.47 -2.55 29.23
CA ALA A 19 -5.51 -3.64 29.34
C ALA A 19 -4.10 -3.14 29.74
N ASN A 20 -3.67 -1.98 29.22
CA ASN A 20 -2.39 -1.40 29.62
C ASN A 20 -2.37 -0.90 31.07
N ARG A 21 -3.50 -0.50 31.65
CA ARG A 21 -3.58 -0.11 33.08
C ARG A 21 -3.42 -1.31 34.02
N GLU A 22 -3.82 -2.50 33.57
CA GLU A 22 -3.71 -3.74 34.33
C GLU A 22 -2.34 -4.42 34.17
N ARG A 23 -1.57 -4.01 33.17
CA ARG A 23 -0.21 -4.51 32.90
C ARG A 23 0.85 -3.62 33.55
N GLY A 24 2.01 -4.22 33.80
CA GLY A 24 3.19 -3.51 34.28
C GLY A 24 4.47 -4.25 33.91
N GLY A 25 5.56 -3.49 33.81
CA GLY A 25 6.88 -4.03 33.52
C GLY A 25 7.90 -2.92 33.31
N PRO A 26 9.18 -3.29 33.08
CA PRO A 26 10.24 -2.32 32.82
C PRO A 26 9.88 -1.40 31.66
N ARG A 27 10.18 -0.10 31.83
CA ARG A 27 10.07 0.88 30.76
C ARG A 27 11.46 1.19 30.20
N PRO A 28 11.57 1.47 28.90
CA PRO A 28 12.79 2.03 28.34
C PRO A 28 13.17 3.33 29.05
N ASP A 29 14.47 3.56 29.17
CA ASP A 29 14.99 4.75 29.85
C ASP A 29 14.81 6.03 29.00
N VAL A 30 15.16 7.18 29.60
CA VAL A 30 15.08 8.50 28.95
C VAL A 30 15.99 8.58 27.71
N SER A 31 17.04 7.76 27.63
CA SER A 31 17.94 7.75 26.47
C SER A 31 17.25 7.23 25.21
N ALA A 32 16.32 6.27 25.34
CA ALA A 32 15.54 5.75 24.22
C ALA A 32 14.61 6.82 23.63
N ALA A 33 13.89 7.57 24.48
CA ALA A 33 13.05 8.69 24.04
C ALA A 33 13.88 9.81 23.37
N THR A 34 15.05 10.13 23.96
CA THR A 34 15.99 11.11 23.39
C THR A 34 16.53 10.67 22.03
N ALA A 35 16.86 9.39 21.88
CA ALA A 35 17.34 8.82 20.63
C ALA A 35 16.25 8.88 19.54
N LEU A 36 15.00 8.53 19.86
CA LEU A 36 13.87 8.62 18.95
C LEU A 36 13.65 10.06 18.48
N ALA A 37 13.64 11.04 19.39
CA ALA A 37 13.47 12.45 19.04
C ALA A 37 14.59 12.94 18.10
N ARG A 38 15.84 12.56 18.36
CA ARG A 38 16.98 12.88 17.49
C ARG A 38 16.82 12.29 16.08
N ARG A 39 16.41 11.01 15.99
CA ARG A 39 16.17 10.35 14.70
C ARG A 39 15.00 10.96 13.95
N ALA A 40 13.95 11.37 14.65
CA ALA A 40 12.81 12.05 14.04
C ALA A 40 13.25 13.36 13.40
N ALA A 41 14.01 14.19 14.12
CA ALA A 41 14.52 15.46 13.60
C ALA A 41 15.49 15.28 12.40
N GLU A 42 16.31 14.22 12.41
CA GLU A 42 17.17 13.86 11.28
C GLU A 42 16.34 13.48 10.05
N LEU A 43 15.36 12.58 10.21
CA LEU A 43 14.51 12.13 9.12
C LEU A 43 13.65 13.27 8.56
N ASP A 44 13.10 14.13 9.43
CA ASP A 44 12.34 15.31 9.03
C ASP A 44 13.22 16.27 8.21
N ARG A 45 14.48 16.48 8.60
CA ARG A 45 15.42 17.31 7.83
C ARG A 45 15.70 16.73 6.44
N LEU A 46 15.84 15.42 6.32
CA LEU A 46 16.13 14.73 5.04
C LEU A 46 14.92 14.66 4.11
N THR A 47 13.71 14.64 4.68
CA THR A 47 12.45 14.52 3.93
C THR A 47 11.74 15.86 3.74
N ALA A 48 12.17 16.91 4.45
CA ALA A 48 11.68 18.26 4.24
C ALA A 48 11.86 18.67 2.77
N ALA A 49 10.77 19.13 2.19
CA ALA A 49 10.75 19.74 0.88
C ALA A 49 10.45 21.23 1.05
N SER A 50 11.41 22.08 0.64
CA SER A 50 11.25 23.53 0.71
C SER A 50 10.52 24.01 -0.53
N PHE A 51 9.24 24.31 -0.37
CA PHE A 51 8.44 25.01 -1.38
C PHE A 51 7.88 26.30 -0.78
N ARG A 52 7.58 27.30 -1.62
CA ARG A 52 6.83 28.47 -1.15
C ARG A 52 5.47 28.01 -0.60
N PRO A 53 4.92 28.64 0.45
CA PRO A 53 3.66 28.21 1.07
C PRO A 53 2.48 28.06 0.10
N ALA A 54 2.42 28.91 -0.93
CA ALA A 54 1.37 28.91 -1.95
C ALA A 54 1.63 27.96 -3.14
N ALA A 55 2.69 27.14 -3.12
CA ALA A 55 2.98 26.22 -4.22
C ALA A 55 1.92 25.12 -4.30
N ASP A 56 1.22 25.05 -5.43
CA ASP A 56 0.31 23.95 -5.75
C ASP A 56 1.08 22.67 -6.14
N GLN A 57 0.35 21.58 -6.38
CA GLN A 57 0.97 20.28 -6.70
C GLN A 57 1.69 20.30 -8.05
N ALA A 58 1.17 21.03 -9.05
CA ALA A 58 1.79 21.11 -10.37
C ALA A 58 3.13 21.85 -10.28
N GLU A 59 3.17 22.97 -9.55
CA GLU A 59 4.39 23.71 -9.27
C GLU A 59 5.42 22.84 -8.52
N ARG A 60 4.97 22.09 -7.50
CA ARG A 60 5.86 21.21 -6.73
C ARG A 60 6.49 20.13 -7.59
N MET A 61 5.71 19.51 -8.49
CA MET A 61 6.21 18.50 -9.42
C MET A 61 7.18 19.10 -10.45
N LEU A 62 6.86 20.26 -11.02
CA LEU A 62 7.69 20.92 -12.03
C LEU A 62 9.01 21.45 -11.47
N ARG A 63 8.99 21.97 -10.24
CA ARG A 63 10.15 22.56 -9.58
C ARG A 63 10.94 21.58 -8.73
N GLN A 64 10.62 20.28 -8.78
CA GLN A 64 11.38 19.28 -8.05
C GLN A 64 12.73 19.07 -8.74
N PRO A 65 13.85 19.52 -8.14
CA PRO A 65 15.15 19.27 -8.74
C PRO A 65 15.45 17.77 -8.69
N ALA A 66 16.35 17.31 -9.57
CA ALA A 66 16.91 15.98 -9.44
C ALA A 66 17.49 15.82 -8.03
N PRO A 67 17.12 14.77 -7.28
CA PRO A 67 17.62 14.59 -5.92
C PRO A 67 19.14 14.41 -5.94
N GLU A 68 19.82 14.98 -4.95
CA GLU A 68 21.27 14.82 -4.77
C GLU A 68 21.67 13.34 -4.76
N ALA A 69 22.83 13.06 -5.35
CA ALA A 69 23.39 11.70 -5.36
C ALA A 69 23.49 11.16 -3.93
N GLY A 70 22.99 9.94 -3.70
CA GLY A 70 23.00 9.31 -2.38
C GLY A 70 21.86 9.72 -1.44
N ARG A 71 21.06 10.76 -1.76
CA ARG A 71 19.92 11.19 -0.91
C ARG A 71 18.96 10.05 -0.60
N ALA A 72 18.57 9.28 -1.61
CA ALA A 72 17.65 8.15 -1.42
C ALA A 72 18.22 7.08 -0.47
N ALA A 73 19.53 6.84 -0.50
CA ALA A 73 20.18 5.91 0.42
C ALA A 73 20.27 6.51 1.84
N ALA A 74 20.51 7.81 1.97
CA ALA A 74 20.51 8.51 3.25
C ALA A 74 19.13 8.49 3.92
N VAL A 75 18.06 8.77 3.16
CA VAL A 75 16.67 8.68 3.65
C VAL A 75 16.37 7.27 4.15
N ARG A 76 16.65 6.22 3.36
CA ARG A 76 16.41 4.83 3.79
C ARG A 76 17.15 4.46 5.08
N ARG A 77 18.41 4.92 5.24
CA ARG A 77 19.17 4.70 6.48
C ARG A 77 18.54 5.44 7.67
N ALA A 78 18.10 6.68 7.47
CA ALA A 78 17.43 7.46 8.51
C ALA A 78 16.06 6.86 8.88
N GLU A 79 15.29 6.37 7.92
CA GLU A 79 14.05 5.63 8.15
C GLU A 79 14.31 4.37 8.98
N THR A 80 15.27 3.54 8.59
CA THR A 80 15.65 2.32 9.33
C THR A 80 16.06 2.65 10.77
N ALA A 81 16.94 3.65 10.95
CA ALA A 81 17.40 4.06 12.29
C ALA A 81 16.28 4.68 13.13
N TRP A 82 15.31 5.35 12.51
CA TRP A 82 14.13 5.86 13.19
C TRP A 82 13.22 4.72 13.64
N GLU A 83 12.96 3.74 12.78
CA GLU A 83 12.13 2.56 13.09
C GLU A 83 12.73 1.75 14.25
N GLU A 84 14.05 1.49 14.23
CA GLU A 84 14.75 0.84 15.33
C GLU A 84 14.60 1.61 16.65
N ALA A 85 14.80 2.93 16.63
CA ALA A 85 14.62 3.77 17.80
C ALA A 85 13.17 3.81 18.29
N TYR A 86 12.20 3.80 17.36
CA TYR A 86 10.78 3.77 17.68
C TYR A 86 10.43 2.49 18.45
N TRP A 87 10.79 1.31 17.92
CA TRP A 87 10.51 0.05 18.58
C TRP A 87 11.26 -0.11 19.92
N ALA A 88 12.48 0.41 20.02
CA ALA A 88 13.25 0.40 21.27
C ALA A 88 12.69 1.35 22.34
N SER A 89 11.94 2.39 21.94
CA SER A 89 11.31 3.34 22.86
C SER A 89 10.06 2.79 23.55
N LEU A 90 9.52 1.67 23.07
CA LEU A 90 8.27 1.10 23.56
C LEU A 90 8.55 -0.03 24.57
N PRO A 91 7.82 -0.09 25.70
CA PRO A 91 7.90 -1.23 26.61
C PRO A 91 7.39 -2.51 25.92
N ALA A 92 8.11 -3.63 26.10
CA ALA A 92 7.76 -4.90 25.46
C ALA A 92 6.38 -5.46 25.86
N TRP A 93 5.84 -5.03 27.00
CA TRP A 93 4.55 -5.49 27.53
C TRP A 93 3.36 -4.62 27.10
N GLU A 94 3.61 -3.43 26.56
CA GLU A 94 2.58 -2.41 26.34
C GLU A 94 1.91 -2.58 24.97
N HIS A 95 0.59 -2.64 24.95
CA HIS A 95 -0.19 -2.65 23.72
C HIS A 95 -0.16 -1.26 23.07
N GLN A 96 0.06 -1.22 21.75
CA GLN A 96 0.26 0.02 21.01
C GLN A 96 -0.94 0.33 20.12
N VAL A 97 -1.31 1.61 20.05
CA VAL A 97 -2.27 2.14 19.07
C VAL A 97 -1.50 3.09 18.16
N VAL A 98 -1.28 2.68 16.92
CA VAL A 98 -0.52 3.47 15.94
C VAL A 98 -1.51 4.17 14.99
N THR A 99 -1.54 5.49 15.01
CA THR A 99 -2.43 6.30 14.15
C THR A 99 -1.71 7.40 13.39
N ASP A 100 -0.44 7.64 13.72
CA ASP A 100 0.37 8.65 13.06
C ASP A 100 0.93 8.13 11.74
N ALA A 101 1.48 9.04 10.93
CA ALA A 101 2.10 8.68 9.65
C ALA A 101 3.35 7.79 9.79
N ARG A 102 3.92 7.69 11.00
CA ARG A 102 5.09 6.87 11.31
C ARG A 102 4.84 6.07 12.61
N PRO A 103 5.26 4.80 12.70
CA PRO A 103 5.91 4.00 11.65
C PRO A 103 5.00 3.74 10.44
N PRO A 104 5.57 3.55 9.24
CA PRO A 104 4.78 3.15 8.08
C PRO A 104 4.16 1.76 8.32
N LEU A 105 3.05 1.48 7.64
CA LEU A 105 2.31 0.21 7.80
C LEU A 105 3.20 -1.03 7.62
N TYR A 106 4.12 -1.01 6.66
CA TYR A 106 5.05 -2.12 6.40
C TYR A 106 6.03 -2.36 7.56
N ALA A 107 6.44 -1.32 8.30
CA ALA A 107 7.26 -1.48 9.49
C ALA A 107 6.48 -2.18 10.62
N CYS A 108 5.18 -1.89 10.74
CA CYS A 108 4.29 -2.64 11.64
C CYS A 108 4.17 -4.10 11.22
N PHE A 109 4.03 -4.39 9.91
CA PHE A 109 3.98 -5.76 9.40
C PHE A 109 5.26 -6.55 9.64
N ASN A 110 6.41 -5.90 9.50
CA ASN A 110 7.71 -6.51 9.79
C ASN A 110 7.81 -6.90 11.26
N ARG A 111 7.26 -6.07 12.16
CA ARG A 111 7.24 -6.33 13.61
C ARG A 111 6.19 -7.34 14.06
N ALA A 112 5.08 -7.48 13.33
CA ALA A 112 3.98 -8.38 13.69
C ALA A 112 4.27 -9.83 13.31
N ASP A 113 3.84 -10.79 14.14
CA ASP A 113 3.90 -12.23 13.82
C ASP A 113 2.62 -12.71 13.12
N LEU A 114 1.52 -11.97 13.27
CA LEU A 114 0.23 -12.25 12.65
C LEU A 114 -0.56 -10.96 12.43
N LEU A 115 -1.51 -10.98 11.49
CA LEU A 115 -2.47 -9.91 11.27
C LEU A 115 -3.90 -10.38 11.59
N ILE A 116 -4.68 -9.56 12.30
CA ILE A 116 -6.15 -9.70 12.36
C ILE A 116 -6.75 -8.49 11.66
N SER A 117 -7.60 -8.73 10.68
CA SER A 117 -8.27 -7.69 9.89
C SER A 117 -9.71 -8.12 9.60
N ASP A 118 -10.52 -7.21 9.07
CA ASP A 118 -11.76 -7.51 8.36
C ASP A 118 -11.46 -7.74 6.87
N VAL A 119 -12.48 -7.73 6.00
CA VAL A 119 -12.27 -7.82 4.55
C VAL A 119 -11.67 -6.51 4.05
N SER A 120 -10.34 -6.45 4.04
CA SER A 120 -9.55 -5.26 3.70
C SER A 120 -8.49 -5.54 2.64
N SER A 121 -8.23 -4.56 1.79
CA SER A 121 -7.13 -4.61 0.81
C SER A 121 -5.76 -4.72 1.48
N VAL A 122 -5.65 -4.30 2.75
CA VAL A 122 -4.45 -4.39 3.59
C VAL A 122 -3.95 -5.84 3.74
N ILE A 123 -4.85 -6.83 3.62
CA ILE A 123 -4.48 -8.24 3.64
C ILE A 123 -3.58 -8.59 2.45
N SER A 124 -3.85 -8.02 1.27
CA SER A 124 -3.04 -8.28 0.07
C SER A 124 -1.60 -7.81 0.25
N ASP A 125 -1.39 -6.69 0.94
CA ASP A 125 -0.06 -6.19 1.27
C ASP A 125 0.62 -7.08 2.32
N PHE A 126 -0.13 -7.55 3.33
CA PHE A 126 0.40 -8.43 4.37
C PHE A 126 0.79 -9.82 3.85
N LEU A 127 0.12 -10.32 2.80
CA LEU A 127 0.46 -11.60 2.15
C LEU A 127 1.91 -11.67 1.67
N ALA A 128 2.52 -10.53 1.36
CA ALA A 128 3.94 -10.47 0.98
C ALA A 128 4.87 -10.99 2.10
N SER A 129 4.42 -10.95 3.36
CA SER A 129 5.19 -11.48 4.50
C SER A 129 5.12 -12.99 4.63
N GLY A 130 4.13 -13.66 4.00
CA GLY A 130 3.84 -15.08 4.19
C GLY A 130 3.30 -15.45 5.58
N LYS A 131 3.22 -14.49 6.51
CA LYS A 131 2.82 -14.70 7.90
C LYS A 131 1.33 -15.03 8.02
N PRO A 132 0.91 -15.76 9.09
CA PRO A 132 -0.49 -16.04 9.34
C PRO A 132 -1.34 -14.77 9.45
N TYR A 133 -2.56 -14.81 8.92
CA TYR A 133 -3.54 -13.75 9.16
C TYR A 133 -4.94 -14.34 9.35
N ALA A 134 -5.79 -13.55 10.00
CA ALA A 134 -7.16 -13.90 10.27
C ALA A 134 -8.11 -12.80 9.82
N VAL A 135 -9.29 -13.21 9.37
CA VAL A 135 -10.36 -12.31 8.93
C VAL A 135 -11.55 -12.46 9.87
N ALA A 136 -11.93 -11.37 10.52
CA ALA A 136 -13.15 -11.31 11.30
C ALA A 136 -14.37 -11.33 10.37
N ASN A 137 -15.21 -12.37 10.50
CA ASN A 137 -16.48 -12.45 9.82
C ASN A 137 -17.48 -11.54 10.53
N THR A 138 -17.59 -10.30 10.07
CA THR A 138 -18.57 -9.32 10.59
C THR A 138 -19.94 -9.43 9.91
N SER A 139 -20.08 -10.39 8.98
CA SER A 139 -21.32 -10.69 8.29
C SER A 139 -22.08 -11.81 9.02
N ALA A 140 -23.34 -12.03 8.62
CA ALA A 140 -24.10 -13.20 9.06
C ALA A 140 -23.94 -14.40 8.09
N LEU A 141 -22.93 -14.36 7.22
CA LEU A 141 -22.68 -15.44 6.26
C LEU A 141 -22.04 -16.63 6.98
N ALA A 142 -22.48 -17.84 6.60
CA ALA A 142 -21.77 -19.06 6.96
C ALA A 142 -20.33 -19.04 6.39
N GLU A 143 -19.39 -19.65 7.10
CA GLU A 143 -17.96 -19.60 6.77
C GLU A 143 -17.67 -20.06 5.32
N ASP A 144 -18.35 -21.11 4.85
CA ASP A 144 -18.13 -21.64 3.50
C ASP A 144 -18.56 -20.64 2.42
N VAL A 145 -19.66 -19.91 2.64
CA VAL A 145 -20.10 -18.82 1.77
C VAL A 145 -19.14 -17.65 1.87
N PHE A 146 -18.72 -17.29 3.08
CA PHE A 146 -17.78 -16.19 3.34
C PHE A 146 -16.45 -16.40 2.59
N ARG A 147 -15.88 -17.61 2.65
CA ARG A 147 -14.65 -17.98 1.91
C ARG A 147 -14.83 -17.89 0.40
N LYS A 148 -15.98 -18.32 -0.14
CA LYS A 148 -16.28 -18.25 -1.58
C LYS A 148 -16.47 -16.80 -2.05
N SER A 149 -17.05 -15.96 -1.21
CA SER A 149 -17.32 -14.55 -1.54
C SER A 149 -16.07 -13.67 -1.52
N PHE A 150 -15.08 -13.99 -0.69
CA PHE A 150 -13.91 -13.16 -0.48
C PHE A 150 -12.61 -13.93 -0.73
N PRO A 151 -11.95 -13.74 -1.89
CA PRO A 151 -10.77 -14.53 -2.27
C PRO A 151 -9.59 -14.45 -1.29
N THR A 152 -9.45 -13.35 -0.55
CA THR A 152 -8.42 -13.20 0.48
C THR A 152 -8.74 -13.98 1.76
N VAL A 153 -9.97 -14.44 1.96
CA VAL A 153 -10.35 -15.26 3.11
C VAL A 153 -9.98 -16.73 2.90
N ALA A 154 -9.83 -17.18 1.65
CA ALA A 154 -9.50 -18.56 1.33
C ALA A 154 -8.31 -19.09 2.15
N ALA A 155 -7.23 -18.29 2.25
CA ALA A 155 -6.02 -18.64 2.98
C ALA A 155 -5.95 -18.08 4.41
N ALA A 156 -7.09 -17.64 4.98
CA ALA A 156 -7.17 -17.02 6.29
C ALA A 156 -7.80 -17.95 7.34
N THR A 157 -7.45 -17.73 8.62
CA THR A 157 -8.31 -18.16 9.72
C THR A 157 -9.54 -17.25 9.76
N VAL A 158 -10.75 -17.80 9.77
CA VAL A 158 -11.97 -17.01 9.95
C VAL A 158 -12.26 -16.88 11.44
N LEU A 159 -12.45 -15.65 11.93
CA LEU A 159 -12.83 -15.39 13.31
C LEU A 159 -14.31 -15.04 13.35
N GLU A 160 -15.09 -15.91 13.99
CA GLU A 160 -16.49 -15.69 14.31
C GLU A 160 -16.64 -14.70 15.49
N PRO A 161 -17.82 -14.07 15.69
CA PRO A 161 -18.03 -13.07 16.75
C PRO A 161 -17.73 -13.56 18.17
N ASP A 162 -17.74 -14.87 18.41
CA ASP A 162 -17.39 -15.48 19.69
C ASP A 162 -15.88 -15.64 19.92
N ALA A 163 -15.06 -15.28 18.93
CA ALA A 163 -13.59 -15.39 18.94
C ALA A 163 -13.06 -16.82 19.16
N SER A 164 -13.88 -17.85 18.90
CA SER A 164 -13.53 -19.27 19.10
C SER A 164 -12.29 -19.72 18.30
N GLY A 165 -12.00 -19.08 17.17
CA GLY A 165 -10.81 -19.36 16.34
C GLY A 165 -9.48 -18.81 16.86
N VAL A 166 -9.49 -17.90 17.86
CA VAL A 166 -8.26 -17.23 18.34
C VAL A 166 -7.24 -18.20 18.95
N PRO A 167 -7.61 -19.19 19.79
CA PRO A 167 -6.64 -20.14 20.35
C PRO A 167 -5.89 -20.94 19.28
N ALA A 168 -6.59 -21.41 18.24
CA ALA A 168 -5.98 -22.16 17.15
C ALA A 168 -5.03 -21.29 16.31
N LEU A 169 -5.44 -20.06 16.00
CA LEU A 169 -4.59 -19.06 15.31
C LEU A 169 -3.28 -18.82 16.07
N LEU A 170 -3.36 -18.57 17.38
CA LEU A 170 -2.17 -18.32 18.21
C LEU A 170 -1.30 -19.57 18.34
N ALA A 171 -1.89 -20.77 18.31
CA ALA A 171 -1.13 -22.01 18.30
C ALA A 171 -0.33 -22.18 17.00
N ALA A 172 -0.91 -21.88 15.83
CA ALA A 172 -0.22 -21.92 14.54
C ALA A 172 0.95 -20.92 14.48
N VAL A 173 0.79 -19.72 15.05
CA VAL A 173 1.87 -18.73 15.11
C VAL A 173 3.02 -19.19 16.01
N ARG A 174 2.73 -19.81 17.15
CA ARG A 174 3.75 -20.35 18.07
C ARG A 174 4.41 -21.63 17.58
N ARG A 175 3.74 -22.36 16.70
CA ARG A 175 4.13 -23.66 16.15
C ARG A 175 3.87 -23.66 14.65
N PRO A 176 4.77 -23.08 13.84
CA PRO A 176 4.58 -22.94 12.41
C PRO A 176 4.32 -24.27 11.68
N GLU A 177 4.77 -25.39 12.24
CA GLU A 177 4.48 -26.74 11.74
C GLU A 177 3.00 -27.14 11.83
N ARG A 178 2.18 -26.39 12.58
CA ARG A 178 0.72 -26.55 12.71
C ARG A 178 -0.07 -25.59 11.83
N ASP A 179 0.62 -24.80 11.01
CA ASP A 179 -0.01 -23.85 10.12
C ASP A 179 -0.49 -24.53 8.83
N GLU A 180 -1.70 -25.06 8.89
CA GLU A 180 -2.35 -25.76 7.76
C GLU A 180 -2.63 -24.84 6.57
N LEU A 181 -2.63 -23.51 6.78
CA LEU A 181 -2.94 -22.52 5.74
C LEU A 181 -1.69 -21.97 5.03
N ALA A 182 -0.48 -22.39 5.41
CA ALA A 182 0.75 -21.87 4.85
C ALA A 182 0.85 -22.07 3.32
N GLN A 183 0.46 -23.24 2.82
CA GLN A 183 0.49 -23.53 1.39
C GLN A 183 -0.54 -22.70 0.62
N GLU A 184 -1.76 -22.58 1.16
CA GLU A 184 -2.79 -21.74 0.55
C GLU A 184 -2.38 -20.26 0.53
N ARG A 185 -1.74 -19.77 1.61
CA ARG A 185 -1.22 -18.39 1.64
C ARG A 185 -0.13 -18.18 0.61
N ALA A 186 0.79 -19.13 0.44
CA ALA A 186 1.83 -19.05 -0.58
C ALA A 186 1.23 -19.05 -2.00
N ALA A 187 0.25 -19.92 -2.27
CA ALA A 187 -0.44 -19.96 -3.56
C ALA A 187 -1.22 -18.67 -3.84
N LEU A 188 -1.89 -18.13 -2.81
CA LEU A 188 -2.61 -16.87 -2.90
C LEU A 188 -1.67 -15.69 -3.14
N ALA A 189 -0.55 -15.62 -2.41
CA ALA A 189 0.48 -14.59 -2.59
C ALA A 189 1.07 -14.64 -4.00
N LEU A 190 1.39 -15.84 -4.52
CA LEU A 190 1.86 -16.00 -5.90
C LEU A 190 0.82 -15.51 -6.92
N ARG A 191 -0.45 -15.83 -6.71
CA ARG A 191 -1.54 -15.42 -7.60
C ARG A 191 -1.76 -13.90 -7.62
N LEU A 192 -1.67 -13.24 -6.46
CA LEU A 192 -1.96 -11.82 -6.33
C LEU A 192 -0.74 -10.91 -6.58
N LEU A 193 0.43 -11.32 -6.12
CA LEU A 193 1.65 -10.50 -6.11
C LEU A 193 2.66 -10.95 -7.18
N GLY A 194 2.48 -12.16 -7.72
CA GLY A 194 3.47 -12.82 -8.56
C GLY A 194 4.61 -13.44 -7.73
N PRO A 195 5.68 -13.93 -8.40
CA PRO A 195 6.82 -14.50 -7.71
C PRO A 195 7.50 -13.49 -6.80
N ALA A 196 7.97 -13.99 -5.64
CA ALA A 196 8.75 -13.20 -4.69
C ALA A 196 10.15 -12.85 -5.24
N GLU A 197 10.72 -13.74 -6.04
CA GLU A 197 12.06 -13.59 -6.61
C GLU A 197 12.03 -13.64 -8.15
N PRO A 198 12.64 -12.66 -8.85
CA PRO A 198 13.20 -11.43 -8.29
C PRO A 198 12.08 -10.49 -7.76
N PRO A 199 12.39 -9.58 -6.82
CA PRO A 199 11.39 -8.72 -6.20
C PRO A 199 10.60 -7.93 -7.22
N SER A 200 9.32 -7.63 -6.93
CA SER A 200 8.43 -6.91 -7.86
C SER A 200 9.02 -5.58 -8.35
N ARG A 201 9.81 -4.89 -7.51
CA ARG A 201 10.53 -3.67 -7.90
C ARG A 201 11.57 -3.90 -8.98
N GLU A 202 12.31 -5.01 -8.92
CA GLU A 202 13.31 -5.36 -9.93
C GLU A 202 12.65 -5.79 -11.24
N ARG A 203 11.58 -6.59 -11.15
CA ARG A 203 10.76 -6.95 -12.31
C ARG A 203 10.20 -5.72 -13.02
N PHE A 204 9.64 -4.79 -12.24
CA PHE A 204 9.15 -3.52 -12.78
C PHE A 204 10.26 -2.68 -13.40
N ALA A 205 11.40 -2.53 -12.72
CA ALA A 205 12.54 -1.80 -13.25
C ALA A 205 13.09 -2.41 -14.55
N GLY A 206 13.09 -3.76 -14.65
CA GLY A 206 13.39 -4.48 -15.88
C GLY A 206 12.43 -4.12 -17.00
N ALA A 207 11.13 -4.28 -16.77
CA ALA A 207 10.09 -3.96 -17.76
C ALA A 207 10.16 -2.50 -18.24
N VAL A 208 10.48 -1.56 -17.36
CA VAL A 208 10.69 -0.14 -17.74
C VAL A 208 11.90 0.01 -18.67
N ARG A 209 13.02 -0.65 -18.37
CA ARG A 209 14.21 -0.62 -19.24
C ARG A 209 13.90 -1.20 -20.62
N ASP A 210 13.21 -2.34 -20.66
CA ASP A 210 12.82 -3.01 -21.90
C ASP A 210 11.90 -2.12 -22.74
N LEU A 211 10.92 -1.46 -22.11
CA LEU A 211 10.04 -0.50 -22.76
C LEU A 211 10.83 0.69 -23.34
N CYS A 212 11.80 1.23 -22.60
CA CYS A 212 12.65 2.32 -23.07
C CYS A 212 13.49 1.90 -24.29
N ALA A 213 14.05 0.69 -24.28
CA ALA A 213 14.81 0.14 -25.40
C ALA A 213 13.93 0.01 -26.66
N ALA A 214 12.76 -0.62 -26.53
CA ALA A 214 11.81 -0.77 -27.63
C ALA A 214 11.35 0.59 -28.20
N ALA A 215 11.11 1.58 -27.33
CA ALA A 215 10.77 2.95 -27.75
C ALA A 215 11.94 3.66 -28.46
N GLY A 216 13.18 3.37 -28.07
CA GLY A 216 14.39 3.83 -28.77
C GLY A 216 14.45 3.27 -30.20
N GLU A 217 14.38 1.94 -30.34
CA GLU A 217 14.40 1.26 -31.64
C GLU A 217 13.27 1.72 -32.56
N HIS A 218 12.07 1.92 -32.01
CA HIS A 218 10.94 2.44 -32.79
C HIS A 218 11.19 3.85 -33.32
N ARG A 219 11.79 4.74 -32.50
CA ARG A 219 12.15 6.10 -32.93
C ARG A 219 13.22 6.09 -34.02
N THR A 220 14.25 5.25 -33.89
CA THR A 220 15.29 5.09 -34.91
C THR A 220 14.69 4.62 -36.23
N ARG A 221 13.88 3.55 -36.22
CA ARG A 221 13.18 3.06 -37.42
C ARG A 221 12.23 4.07 -38.04
N ARG A 222 11.64 4.97 -37.25
CA ARG A 222 10.79 6.04 -37.76
C ARG A 222 11.62 7.15 -38.40
N ALA A 223 12.76 7.51 -37.81
CA ALA A 223 13.69 8.49 -38.36
C ALA A 223 14.32 8.00 -39.67
N GLU A 224 14.73 6.73 -39.74
CA GLU A 224 15.25 6.10 -40.96
C GLU A 224 14.23 6.08 -42.09
N ARG A 225 12.97 5.75 -41.80
CA ARG A 225 11.89 5.82 -42.80
C ARG A 225 11.67 7.24 -43.29
N LEU A 226 11.58 8.21 -42.38
CA LEU A 226 11.42 9.62 -42.75
C LEU A 226 12.58 10.12 -43.62
N ALA A 227 13.81 9.71 -43.30
CA ALA A 227 14.99 10.04 -44.09
C ALA A 227 14.96 9.39 -45.47
N ALA A 228 14.53 8.13 -45.58
CA ALA A 228 14.37 7.43 -46.86
C ALA A 228 13.28 8.07 -47.73
N ASP A 229 12.15 8.45 -47.13
CA ASP A 229 11.05 9.13 -47.82
C ASP A 229 11.51 10.50 -48.37
N LEU A 230 12.30 11.26 -47.60
CA LEU A 230 12.90 12.53 -48.04
C LEU A 230 13.91 12.38 -49.18
N VAL A 231 14.66 11.28 -49.19
CA VAL A 231 15.59 10.97 -50.29
C VAL A 231 14.84 10.55 -51.55
N ALA A 232 13.71 9.83 -51.39
CA ALA A 232 12.89 9.35 -52.50
C ALA A 232 12.05 10.46 -53.16
N ASP A 233 11.55 11.43 -52.38
CA ASP A 233 10.84 12.60 -52.87
C ASP A 233 11.20 13.87 -52.06
N PRO A 234 12.16 14.69 -52.55
CA PRO A 234 12.58 15.91 -51.88
C PRO A 234 11.49 16.99 -51.79
N SER A 235 10.40 16.84 -52.53
CA SER A 235 9.26 17.77 -52.56
C SER A 235 8.07 17.33 -51.70
N ALA A 236 8.16 16.15 -51.07
CA ALA A 236 7.13 15.63 -50.19
C ALA A 236 7.00 16.50 -48.92
N ASP A 237 5.82 17.08 -48.73
CA ASP A 237 5.51 17.93 -47.59
C ASP A 237 5.54 17.10 -46.28
N LEU A 238 6.51 17.40 -45.41
CA LEU A 238 6.71 16.71 -44.13
C LEU A 238 5.60 17.09 -43.14
N ALA A 239 4.41 16.52 -43.30
CA ALA A 239 3.39 16.59 -42.28
C ALA A 239 3.85 15.81 -41.06
N VAL A 240 4.50 16.48 -40.11
CA VAL A 240 4.76 15.94 -38.77
C VAL A 240 3.39 15.65 -38.16
N PRO A 241 3.01 14.39 -37.91
CA PRO A 241 1.77 14.11 -37.23
C PRO A 241 1.89 14.71 -35.83
N GLY A 242 1.12 15.76 -35.55
CA GLY A 242 0.99 16.31 -34.21
C GLY A 242 0.59 15.21 -33.22
N PRO A 243 0.75 15.45 -31.90
CA PRO A 243 0.23 14.51 -30.91
C PRO A 243 -1.23 14.20 -31.27
N ARG A 244 -1.60 12.91 -31.30
CA ARG A 244 -3.01 12.54 -31.46
C ARG A 244 -3.77 13.20 -30.31
N LEU A 245 -4.37 14.35 -30.58
CA LEU A 245 -5.51 14.80 -29.81
C LEU A 245 -6.53 13.69 -29.99
N GLU A 246 -6.95 13.08 -28.89
CA GLU A 246 -8.12 12.22 -28.91
C GLU A 246 -9.26 13.02 -29.55
N THR A 247 -9.57 12.71 -30.80
CA THR A 247 -10.77 13.22 -31.45
C THR A 247 -11.93 12.70 -30.62
N GLY A 248 -12.68 13.65 -30.06
CA GLY A 248 -13.59 13.45 -28.95
C GLY A 248 -14.41 12.18 -29.04
N ALA A 249 -14.59 11.54 -27.90
CA ALA A 249 -15.70 10.64 -27.69
C ALA A 249 -16.99 11.33 -28.19
N PRO A 250 -17.84 10.65 -28.98
CA PRO A 250 -19.13 11.20 -29.34
C PRO A 250 -19.88 11.56 -28.05
N PRO A 251 -20.64 12.68 -28.02
CA PRO A 251 -21.38 13.05 -26.83
C PRO A 251 -22.28 11.87 -26.45
N LEU A 252 -22.14 11.42 -25.20
CA LEU A 252 -23.16 10.57 -24.59
C LEU A 252 -24.48 11.30 -24.75
N ALA A 253 -25.37 10.73 -25.54
CA ALA A 253 -26.73 11.21 -25.67
C ALA A 253 -27.28 11.36 -24.25
N SER A 254 -27.52 12.60 -23.85
CA SER A 254 -28.28 12.90 -22.65
C SER A 254 -29.65 12.26 -22.84
N GLY A 255 -29.83 11.09 -22.24
CA GLY A 255 -31.12 10.43 -22.10
C GLY A 255 -32.02 11.39 -21.34
N GLY A 256 -32.81 12.15 -22.11
CA GLY A 256 -33.91 12.94 -21.58
C GLY A 256 -34.86 11.99 -20.89
N VAL A 257 -34.88 12.01 -19.56
CA VAL A 257 -36.00 11.49 -18.79
C VAL A 257 -37.14 12.49 -19.01
N GLU A 258 -37.93 12.22 -20.04
CA GLU A 258 -39.21 12.87 -20.28
C GLU A 258 -40.14 12.50 -19.12
N ARG A 259 -40.19 13.35 -18.09
CA ARG A 259 -41.26 13.32 -17.10
C ARG A 259 -42.53 13.81 -17.76
N ALA A 260 -43.28 12.87 -18.35
CA ALA A 260 -44.68 13.08 -18.65
C ALA A 260 -45.46 13.24 -17.34
N GLY A 261 -45.64 14.48 -16.91
CA GLY A 261 -46.71 14.85 -15.99
C GLY A 261 -48.04 14.71 -16.71
N ARG A 262 -48.89 13.78 -16.27
CA ARG A 262 -50.32 13.81 -16.61
C ARG A 262 -51.02 14.83 -15.72
N PRO A 263 -51.98 15.59 -16.25
CA PRO A 263 -52.78 16.52 -15.46
C PRO A 263 -53.83 15.77 -14.65
N VAL A 264 -54.31 16.48 -13.64
CA VAL A 264 -55.34 16.15 -12.66
C VAL A 264 -56.67 15.82 -13.34
N ASP A 265 -57.29 14.73 -12.88
CA ASP A 265 -58.66 14.71 -12.35
C ASP A 265 -58.68 13.76 -11.14
#